data_AF-A0AAN9SPD0-F1
#
_entry.id   AF-A0AAN9SPD0-F1
#
_cell.length_a   1.000
_cell.length_b   1.000
_cell.length_c   1.000
_cell.angle_alpha   90.00
_cell.angle_beta   90.00
_cell.angle_gamma   90.00
#
_symmetry.space_group_name_H-M   'P 1'
#
loop_
_entity.id
_entity.type
_entity.pdbx_description
1 polymer ?
#
loop_
_entity_poly.entity_id
_entity_poly.type
_entity_poly.pdbx_seq_one_letter_code
_entity_poly.pdbx_strand_id
1 'polypeptide(L)'
;MESQKMLILVLYTTLLCFLPTFSKSDTTSTTPNHLILFCSGYMPPEYAVHGSFSTKSDVFGYGVIVLEIISGRKNRGFHDPHNHLLNLLGHAWRLWIEERSLEFIDDLLDDTTNTSSEILRCINIGLLCVQQNPEDRPNMSSVVLMLNGGKLVSKPNQPGFYTGKANTTETGSSSKQEEVCSINEISISFMQAR
;
A
#
# COMPACT_ATOMS: atom_id res chain seq x y z
N MET A 1 17.91 10.10 -15.03
CA MET A 1 17.59 11.48 -14.62
C MET A 1 16.14 11.88 -14.91
N GLU A 2 15.48 11.28 -15.91
CA GLU A 2 14.04 11.50 -16.19
C GLU A 2 13.12 10.83 -15.15
N SER A 3 13.48 9.66 -14.63
CA SER A 3 12.61 8.88 -13.74
C SER A 3 12.51 9.41 -12.31
N GLN A 4 13.48 10.21 -11.84
CA GLN A 4 13.42 10.91 -10.55
C GLN A 4 12.43 12.09 -10.56
N LYS A 5 12.03 12.57 -11.75
CA LYS A 5 11.04 13.64 -11.89
C LYS A 5 9.59 13.12 -11.80
N MET A 6 9.36 11.82 -12.02
CA MET A 6 8.00 11.25 -12.10
C MET A 6 7.44 10.92 -10.70
N LEU A 7 8.27 10.42 -9.79
CA LEU A 7 7.91 10.31 -8.36
C LEU A 7 7.64 11.71 -7.76
N ILE A 8 8.42 12.72 -8.15
CA ILE A 8 8.19 14.12 -7.78
C ILE A 8 6.85 14.61 -8.31
N LEU A 9 6.42 14.22 -9.52
CA LEU A 9 5.11 14.63 -10.05
C LEU A 9 3.94 13.97 -9.31
N VAL A 10 4.05 12.69 -8.94
CA VAL A 10 3.07 11.98 -8.09
C VAL A 10 3.00 12.60 -6.70
N LEU A 11 4.13 13.04 -6.14
CA LEU A 11 4.20 13.75 -4.87
C LEU A 11 3.72 15.21 -4.96
N TYR A 12 3.95 15.91 -6.08
CA TYR A 12 3.50 17.29 -6.28
C TYR A 12 1.99 17.38 -6.52
N THR A 13 1.39 16.40 -7.20
CA THR A 13 -0.07 16.35 -7.42
C THR A 13 -0.83 15.84 -6.19
N THR A 14 -0.27 14.90 -5.42
CA THR A 14 -0.83 14.52 -4.12
C THR A 14 -0.72 15.64 -3.08
N LEU A 15 0.32 16.48 -3.13
CA LEU A 15 0.47 17.68 -2.30
C LEU A 15 -0.52 18.81 -2.70
N LEU A 16 -0.91 18.92 -3.97
CA LEU A 16 -1.86 19.93 -4.46
C LEU A 16 -3.34 19.52 -4.31
N CYS A 17 -3.68 18.22 -4.40
CA CYS A 17 -5.07 17.76 -4.29
C CYS A 17 -5.60 17.63 -2.85
N PHE A 18 -4.74 17.60 -1.82
CA PHE A 18 -5.15 17.54 -0.40
C PHE A 18 -5.19 18.90 0.32
N LEU A 19 -4.94 20.00 -0.40
CA LEU A 19 -4.92 21.36 0.15
C LEU A 19 -6.19 21.80 0.93
N PRO A 20 -7.42 21.28 0.74
CA PRO A 20 -8.55 21.69 1.58
C PRO A 20 -8.54 21.04 2.98
N THR A 21 -7.71 20.02 3.22
CA THR A 21 -7.66 19.29 4.52
C THR A 21 -6.39 19.58 5.33
N PHE A 22 -5.51 20.46 4.86
CA PHE A 22 -4.40 20.94 5.67
C PHE A 22 -4.95 21.88 6.75
N SER A 23 -5.37 21.30 7.88
CA SER A 23 -5.63 22.06 9.10
C SER A 23 -4.39 22.93 9.38
N LYS A 24 -4.65 24.18 9.71
CA LYS A 24 -3.71 25.30 9.73
C LYS A 24 -2.57 25.19 10.76
N SER A 25 -2.28 24.02 11.33
CA SER A 25 -1.33 23.85 12.42
C SER A 25 0.10 23.50 11.99
N ASP A 26 0.31 22.93 10.79
CA ASP A 26 1.59 22.28 10.49
C ASP A 26 2.43 23.07 9.46
N THR A 27 2.60 24.37 9.67
CA THR A 27 3.68 25.14 9.03
C THR A 27 4.98 24.93 9.79
N THR A 28 5.67 23.81 9.56
CA THR A 28 7.09 23.70 9.93
C THR A 28 7.90 23.19 8.73
N SER A 29 9.01 23.86 8.47
CA SER A 29 9.95 23.64 7.37
C SER A 29 10.16 22.16 7.03
N THR A 30 9.70 21.72 5.86
CA THR A 30 9.86 20.33 5.41
C THR A 30 11.33 20.03 5.12
N THR A 31 12.00 19.38 6.06
CA THR A 31 13.35 18.82 5.85
C THR A 31 13.27 17.59 4.94
N PRO A 32 14.33 17.25 4.17
CA PRO A 32 14.32 16.07 3.28
C PRO A 32 13.97 14.77 4.02
N ASN A 33 14.35 14.69 5.29
CA ASN A 33 14.10 13.58 6.22
C ASN A 33 12.59 13.38 6.44
N HIS A 34 11.83 14.47 6.53
CA HIS A 34 10.38 14.45 6.74
C HIS A 34 9.63 14.03 5.47
N LEU A 35 10.18 14.36 4.30
CA LEU A 35 9.62 13.94 3.00
C LEU A 35 9.73 12.41 2.80
N ILE A 36 10.84 11.81 3.23
CA ILE A 36 11.05 10.35 3.16
C ILE A 36 10.02 9.61 4.04
N LEU A 37 9.77 10.11 5.26
CA LEU A 37 8.75 9.54 6.15
C LEU A 37 7.32 9.70 5.60
N PHE A 38 7.06 10.75 4.81
CA PHE A 38 5.77 10.99 4.16
C PHE A 38 5.50 10.01 3.01
N CYS A 39 6.53 9.63 2.26
CA CYS A 39 6.39 8.78 1.08
C CYS A 39 6.47 7.27 1.39
N SER A 40 6.90 6.90 2.60
CA SER A 40 7.18 5.50 2.96
C SER A 40 5.99 4.56 2.76
N GLY A 41 4.74 5.04 2.81
CA GLY A 41 3.55 4.23 2.54
C GLY A 41 3.26 3.98 1.05
N TYR A 42 3.92 4.69 0.14
CA TYR A 42 3.68 4.61 -1.30
C TYR A 42 4.87 3.98 -2.05
N MET A 43 5.94 3.67 -1.32
CA MET A 43 7.14 3.07 -1.87
C MET A 43 6.95 1.56 -2.02
N PRO A 44 7.34 0.97 -3.16
CA PRO A 44 7.31 -0.46 -3.33
C PRO A 44 8.41 -1.14 -2.49
N PRO A 45 8.23 -2.43 -2.13
CA PRO A 45 9.14 -3.16 -1.25
C PRO A 45 10.57 -3.24 -1.78
N GLU A 46 10.77 -3.46 -3.08
CA GLU A 46 12.10 -3.53 -3.67
C GLU A 46 12.86 -2.18 -3.62
N TYR A 47 12.14 -1.06 -3.65
CA TYR A 47 12.75 0.25 -3.51
C TYR A 47 13.07 0.55 -2.04
N ALA A 48 12.18 0.18 -1.12
CA ALA A 48 12.40 0.36 0.32
C ALA A 48 13.59 -0.47 0.85
N VAL A 49 13.76 -1.69 0.35
CA VAL A 49 14.81 -2.62 0.84
C VAL A 49 16.12 -2.46 0.06
N HIS A 50 16.06 -2.36 -1.27
CA HIS A 50 17.25 -2.43 -2.12
C HIS A 50 17.54 -1.11 -2.86
N GLY A 51 16.73 -0.06 -2.67
CA GLY A 51 16.87 1.19 -3.43
C GLY A 51 16.63 1.03 -4.92
N SER A 52 16.04 -0.09 -5.35
CA SER A 52 15.83 -0.40 -6.77
C SER A 52 14.59 0.32 -7.29
N PHE A 53 14.78 1.23 -8.25
CA PHE A 53 13.72 2.05 -8.83
C PHE A 53 13.52 1.72 -10.30
N SER A 54 12.25 1.61 -10.72
CA SER A 54 11.89 1.37 -12.11
C SER A 54 10.53 1.99 -12.45
N THR A 55 10.10 1.88 -13.70
CA THR A 55 8.73 2.24 -14.09
C THR A 55 7.66 1.42 -13.34
N LYS A 56 8.00 0.22 -12.86
CA LYS A 56 7.11 -0.60 -12.03
C LYS A 56 6.96 -0.06 -10.61
N SER A 57 7.86 0.81 -10.17
CA SER A 57 7.75 1.51 -8.90
C SER A 57 6.67 2.59 -8.97
N ASP A 58 6.56 3.30 -10.09
CA ASP A 58 5.48 4.26 -10.33
C ASP A 58 4.11 3.57 -10.41
N VAL A 59 4.05 2.38 -11.03
CA VAL A 59 2.83 1.54 -11.06
C VAL A 59 2.39 1.17 -9.64
N PHE A 60 3.32 0.80 -8.77
CA PHE A 60 3.00 0.47 -7.38
C PHE A 60 2.39 1.68 -6.65
N GLY A 61 3.04 2.84 -6.72
CA GLY A 61 2.53 4.06 -6.10
C GLY A 61 1.14 4.44 -6.62
N TYR A 62 0.90 4.30 -7.92
CA TYR A 62 -0.43 4.47 -8.53
C TYR A 62 -1.46 3.53 -7.91
N GLY A 63 -1.13 2.24 -7.77
CA GLY A 63 -2.02 1.26 -7.15
C GLY A 63 -2.41 1.60 -5.71
N VAL A 64 -1.45 2.09 -4.91
CA VAL A 64 -1.72 2.56 -3.54
C VAL A 64 -2.74 3.70 -3.55
N ILE A 65 -2.55 4.69 -4.44
CA ILE A 65 -3.46 5.84 -4.56
C ILE A 65 -4.86 5.41 -4.98
N VAL A 66 -4.98 4.50 -5.95
CA VAL A 66 -6.30 3.97 -6.37
C VAL A 66 -7.03 3.32 -5.19
N LEU A 67 -6.34 2.49 -4.41
CA LEU A 67 -6.93 1.81 -3.26
C LEU A 67 -7.29 2.79 -2.13
N GLU A 68 -6.48 3.83 -1.93
CA GLU A 68 -6.77 4.92 -0.99
C GLU A 68 -8.03 5.71 -1.39
N ILE A 69 -8.19 6.04 -2.68
CA ILE A 69 -9.37 6.75 -3.19
C ILE A 69 -10.63 5.91 -3.00
N ILE A 70 -10.58 4.62 -3.35
CA ILE A 70 -11.76 3.74 -3.28
C ILE A 70 -12.19 3.51 -1.82
N SER A 71 -11.24 3.41 -0.90
CA SER A 71 -11.54 3.16 0.51
C SER A 71 -11.83 4.41 1.33
N GLY A 72 -11.51 5.59 0.81
CA GLY A 72 -11.55 6.85 1.57
C GLY A 72 -10.55 6.92 2.73
N ARG A 73 -9.64 5.94 2.82
CA ARG A 73 -8.75 5.75 3.98
C ARG A 73 -7.29 5.89 3.57
N LYS A 74 -6.56 6.71 4.31
CA LYS A 74 -5.12 6.91 4.08
C LYS A 74 -4.35 5.63 4.35
N ASN A 75 -3.47 5.21 3.45
CA ASN A 75 -2.65 4.01 3.67
C ASN A 75 -1.72 4.17 4.89
N ARG A 76 -1.22 5.39 5.12
CA ARG A 76 -0.34 5.67 6.26
C ARG A 76 -1.11 5.63 7.57
N GLY A 77 -0.66 4.78 8.49
CA GLY A 77 -1.26 4.63 9.82
C GLY A 77 -2.59 3.86 9.81
N PHE A 78 -2.97 3.29 8.67
CA PHE A 78 -4.09 2.36 8.62
C PHE A 78 -3.67 1.01 9.20
N HIS A 79 -4.55 0.45 10.03
CA HIS A 79 -4.45 -0.90 10.56
C HIS A 79 -5.78 -1.61 10.35
N ASP A 80 -5.75 -2.83 9.80
CA ASP A 80 -6.97 -3.62 9.60
C ASP A 80 -7.62 -3.94 10.97
N PRO A 81 -8.94 -3.74 11.12
CA PRO A 81 -9.65 -3.97 12.38
C PRO A 81 -9.56 -5.41 12.91
N HIS A 82 -9.44 -6.38 12.00
CA HIS A 82 -9.38 -7.81 12.30
C HIS A 82 -7.94 -8.35 12.38
N ASN A 83 -6.98 -7.68 11.74
CA ASN A 83 -5.57 -8.05 11.77
C ASN A 83 -4.67 -6.81 11.73
N HIS A 84 -4.27 -6.32 12.89
CA HIS A 84 -3.54 -5.04 13.04
C HIS A 84 -2.16 -5.02 12.34
N LEU A 85 -1.67 -6.18 11.89
CA LEU A 85 -0.43 -6.32 11.12
C LEU A 85 -0.61 -5.96 9.63
N LEU A 86 -1.85 -5.89 9.14
CA LEU A 86 -2.14 -5.53 7.75
C LEU A 86 -2.29 -4.02 7.60
N ASN A 87 -1.55 -3.47 6.63
CA ASN A 87 -1.77 -2.14 6.09
C ASN A 87 -3.01 -2.13 5.16
N LEU A 88 -3.31 -0.97 4.55
CA LEU A 88 -4.50 -0.83 3.69
C LEU A 88 -4.48 -1.81 2.52
N LEU A 89 -3.30 -2.06 1.93
CA LEU A 89 -3.13 -3.00 0.82
C LEU A 89 -3.43 -4.43 1.26
N GLY A 90 -2.97 -4.81 2.45
CA GLY A 90 -3.26 -6.11 3.04
C GLY A 90 -4.72 -6.29 3.40
N HIS A 91 -5.39 -5.23 3.88
CA HIS A 91 -6.83 -5.22 4.09
C HIS A 91 -7.61 -5.42 2.78
N ALA A 92 -7.26 -4.65 1.74
CA ALA A 92 -7.86 -4.77 0.41
C ALA A 92 -7.70 -6.20 -0.15
N TRP A 93 -6.50 -6.76 -0.04
CA TRP A 93 -6.19 -8.11 -0.50
C TRP A 93 -6.95 -9.19 0.28
N ARG A 94 -7.05 -9.06 1.61
CA ARG A 94 -7.83 -9.99 2.44
C ARG A 94 -9.30 -10.00 2.01
N LEU A 95 -9.92 -8.82 1.91
CA LEU A 95 -11.31 -8.70 1.45
C LEU A 95 -11.50 -9.20 0.02
N TRP A 96 -10.48 -9.06 -0.84
CA TRP A 96 -10.50 -9.59 -2.19
C TRP A 96 -10.49 -11.11 -2.24
N ILE A 97 -9.62 -11.78 -1.46
CA ILE A 97 -9.61 -13.25 -1.34
C ILE A 97 -10.91 -13.78 -0.72
N GLU A 98 -11.45 -13.08 0.27
CA GLU A 98 -12.70 -13.45 0.94
C GLU A 98 -13.96 -13.17 0.09
N GLU A 99 -13.81 -12.68 -1.15
CA GLU A 99 -14.90 -12.26 -2.03
C GLU A 99 -15.81 -11.16 -1.42
N ARG A 100 -15.27 -10.39 -0.47
CA ARG A 100 -15.93 -9.30 0.27
C ARG A 100 -15.41 -7.93 -0.14
N SER A 101 -15.03 -7.78 -1.41
CA SER A 101 -14.43 -6.53 -1.93
C SER A 101 -15.33 -5.30 -1.82
N LEU A 102 -16.65 -5.49 -1.71
CA LEU A 102 -17.60 -4.39 -1.51
C LEU A 102 -17.40 -3.68 -0.17
N GLU A 103 -16.98 -4.40 0.88
CA GLU A 103 -16.71 -3.81 2.20
C GLU A 103 -15.46 -2.91 2.22
N PHE A 104 -14.65 -2.96 1.14
CA PHE A 104 -13.50 -2.09 1.01
C PHE A 104 -13.88 -0.66 0.58
N ILE A 105 -15.04 -0.50 -0.04
CA ILE A 105 -15.51 0.75 -0.66
C ILE A 105 -15.90 1.75 0.44
N ASP A 106 -15.57 3.02 0.25
CA ASP A 106 -16.05 4.13 1.09
C ASP A 106 -17.58 4.24 1.00
N ASP A 107 -18.24 4.39 2.14
CA ASP A 107 -19.69 4.61 2.24
C ASP A 107 -20.17 5.76 1.34
N LEU A 108 -19.32 6.77 1.10
CA LEU A 108 -19.62 7.90 0.19
C LEU A 108 -19.69 7.50 -1.30
N LEU A 109 -19.10 6.37 -1.68
CA LEU A 109 -19.12 5.83 -3.04
C LEU A 109 -20.20 4.77 -3.25
N ASP A 110 -20.69 4.15 -2.17
CA ASP A 110 -21.63 3.01 -2.20
C ASP A 110 -23.05 3.40 -2.66
N ASP A 111 -23.45 4.66 -2.52
CA ASP A 111 -24.75 5.17 -3.00
C ASP A 111 -24.88 5.18 -4.55
N THR A 112 -23.80 4.90 -5.28
CA THR A 112 -23.81 4.86 -6.75
C THR A 112 -24.06 3.43 -7.27
N THR A 113 -25.30 2.96 -7.13
CA THR A 113 -25.72 1.56 -7.43
C THR A 113 -25.39 1.04 -8.83
N ASN A 114 -25.12 1.90 -9.82
CA ASN A 114 -24.71 1.51 -11.17
C ASN A 114 -23.18 1.37 -11.37
N THR A 115 -22.36 1.80 -10.40
CA THR A 115 -20.88 1.89 -10.54
C THR A 115 -20.14 0.72 -9.87
N SER A 116 -20.84 -0.16 -9.15
CA SER A 116 -20.21 -1.21 -8.32
C SER A 116 -19.27 -2.12 -9.12
N SER A 117 -19.63 -2.50 -10.35
CA SER A 117 -18.78 -3.33 -11.21
C SER A 117 -17.50 -2.62 -11.67
N GLU A 118 -17.56 -1.32 -11.91
CA GLU A 118 -16.41 -0.50 -12.30
C GLU A 118 -15.49 -0.28 -11.09
N ILE A 119 -16.05 -0.05 -9.90
CA ILE A 119 -15.28 0.07 -8.66
C ILE A 119 -14.57 -1.24 -8.32
N LEU A 120 -15.27 -2.38 -8.38
CA LEU A 120 -14.66 -3.70 -8.18
C LEU A 120 -13.53 -3.97 -9.18
N ARG A 121 -13.70 -3.52 -10.43
CA ARG A 121 -12.64 -3.58 -11.44
C ARG A 121 -11.45 -2.72 -11.07
N CYS A 122 -11.67 -1.50 -10.58
CA CYS A 122 -10.62 -0.60 -10.10
C CYS A 122 -9.89 -1.19 -8.88
N ILE A 123 -10.58 -1.87 -7.96
CA ILE A 123 -9.96 -2.59 -6.83
C ILE A 123 -9.02 -3.67 -7.38
N ASN A 124 -9.48 -4.48 -8.33
CA ASN A 124 -8.66 -5.54 -8.92
C ASN A 124 -7.43 -4.97 -9.64
N ILE A 125 -7.60 -3.91 -10.43
CA ILE A 125 -6.48 -3.21 -11.09
C ILE A 125 -5.52 -2.62 -10.06
N GLY A 126 -6.03 -2.02 -8.99
CA GLY A 126 -5.23 -1.51 -7.87
C GLY A 126 -4.38 -2.61 -7.24
N LEU A 127 -4.97 -3.76 -6.95
CA LEU A 127 -4.27 -4.94 -6.43
C LEU A 127 -3.21 -5.48 -7.38
N LEU A 128 -3.48 -5.52 -8.69
CA LEU A 128 -2.48 -5.89 -9.71
C LEU A 128 -1.28 -4.93 -9.72
N CYS A 129 -1.52 -3.64 -9.46
CA CYS A 129 -0.48 -2.63 -9.42
C CYS A 129 0.41 -2.73 -8.18
N VAL A 130 -0.13 -3.17 -7.04
CA VAL A 130 0.61 -3.27 -5.76
C VAL A 130 1.21 -4.64 -5.48
N GLN A 131 1.33 -5.52 -6.48
CA GLN A 131 1.91 -6.86 -6.31
C GLN A 131 3.36 -6.80 -5.79
N GLN A 132 3.73 -7.79 -4.96
CA GLN A 132 5.07 -7.88 -4.37
C GLN A 132 6.16 -7.88 -5.44
N ASN A 133 6.03 -8.71 -6.48
CA ASN A 133 7.01 -8.79 -7.56
C ASN A 133 6.76 -7.68 -8.60
N PRO A 134 7.79 -6.88 -8.97
CA PRO A 134 7.65 -5.85 -10.01
C PRO A 134 7.23 -6.41 -11.38
N GLU A 135 7.63 -7.64 -11.71
CA GLU A 135 7.34 -8.27 -12.99
C GLU A 135 5.84 -8.61 -13.15
N ASP A 136 5.18 -8.96 -12.05
CA ASP A 136 3.75 -9.28 -12.05
C ASP A 136 2.88 -8.02 -12.25
N ARG A 137 3.43 -6.83 -11.95
CA ARG A 137 2.70 -5.56 -12.10
C ARG A 137 2.47 -5.23 -13.58
N PRO A 138 1.27 -4.78 -13.96
CA PRO A 138 1.00 -4.37 -15.34
C PRO A 138 1.81 -3.14 -15.74
N ASN A 139 2.03 -2.95 -17.03
CA ASN A 139 2.53 -1.67 -17.54
C ASN A 139 1.42 -0.61 -17.48
N MET A 140 1.77 0.67 -17.31
CA MET A 140 0.79 1.76 -17.24
C MET A 140 -0.15 1.82 -18.47
N SER A 141 0.36 1.52 -19.67
CA SER A 141 -0.49 1.42 -20.87
C SER A 141 -1.54 0.31 -20.76
N SER A 142 -1.19 -0.83 -20.14
CA SER A 142 -2.14 -1.91 -19.85
C SER A 142 -3.15 -1.50 -18.79
N VAL A 143 -2.73 -0.75 -17.75
CA VAL A 143 -3.65 -0.22 -16.73
C VAL A 143 -4.73 0.64 -17.37
N VAL A 144 -4.36 1.57 -18.25
CA VAL A 144 -5.33 2.42 -18.97
C VAL A 144 -6.29 1.60 -19.84
N LEU A 145 -5.80 0.59 -20.57
CA LEU A 145 -6.65 -0.32 -21.35
C LEU A 145 -7.60 -1.13 -20.47
N MET A 146 -7.13 -1.58 -19.30
CA MET A 146 -7.94 -2.30 -18.33
C MET A 146 -9.02 -1.39 -17.75
N LEU A 147 -8.76 -0.12 -17.48
CA LEU A 147 -9.78 0.82 -16.99
C LEU A 147 -10.85 1.10 -18.05
N ASN A 148 -10.46 1.28 -19.31
CA ASN A 148 -11.37 1.59 -20.41
C ASN A 148 -12.21 0.41 -20.91
N GLY A 149 -12.22 -0.73 -20.22
CA GLY A 149 -12.96 -1.91 -20.71
C GLY A 149 -12.22 -2.79 -21.72
N GLY A 150 -11.16 -2.27 -22.35
CA GLY A 150 -10.51 -2.89 -23.52
C GLY A 150 -9.62 -4.11 -23.25
N LYS A 151 -9.38 -4.48 -21.98
CA LYS A 151 -8.59 -5.66 -21.61
C LYS A 151 -9.21 -6.39 -20.42
N LEU A 152 -9.27 -7.72 -20.49
CA LEU A 152 -9.65 -8.59 -19.37
C LEU A 152 -8.65 -8.44 -18.21
N VAL A 153 -9.19 -8.32 -16.99
CA VAL A 153 -8.40 -8.15 -15.78
C VAL A 153 -8.10 -9.53 -15.20
N SER A 154 -6.81 -9.87 -15.09
CA SER A 154 -6.36 -11.13 -14.46
C SER A 154 -6.56 -11.10 -12.95
N LYS A 155 -6.47 -12.26 -12.31
CA LYS A 155 -6.43 -12.32 -10.84
C LYS A 155 -5.09 -11.74 -10.33
N PRO A 156 -5.08 -10.85 -9.32
CA PRO A 156 -3.86 -10.37 -8.70
C PRO A 156 -3.22 -11.44 -7.82
N ASN A 157 -1.90 -11.37 -7.68
CA ASN A 157 -1.13 -12.07 -6.65
C ASN A 157 -1.04 -11.22 -5.37
N GLN A 158 -0.39 -11.79 -4.36
CA GLN A 158 -0.17 -11.15 -3.07
C GLN A 158 0.49 -9.76 -3.20
N PRO A 159 -0.05 -8.72 -2.52
CA PRO A 159 0.51 -7.40 -2.58
C PRO A 159 1.82 -7.29 -1.78
N GLY A 160 2.56 -6.23 -2.06
CA GLY A 160 3.76 -5.88 -1.32
C GLY A 160 3.49 -5.70 0.17
N PHE A 161 4.40 -6.16 1.02
CA PHE A 161 4.32 -6.02 2.48
C PHE A 161 3.13 -6.72 3.16
N TYR A 162 2.49 -7.71 2.51
CA TYR A 162 1.46 -8.52 3.18
C TYR A 162 2.08 -9.46 4.22
N THR A 163 1.69 -9.28 5.49
CA THR A 163 2.16 -10.06 6.64
C THR A 163 1.17 -11.14 7.10
N GLY A 164 0.02 -11.27 6.42
CA GLY A 164 -0.94 -12.32 6.72
C GLY A 164 -0.33 -13.69 6.40
N LYS A 165 -0.40 -14.63 7.36
CA LYS A 165 0.05 -16.01 7.13
C LYS A 165 -0.71 -16.58 5.92
N ALA A 166 0.02 -16.92 4.86
CA ALA A 166 -0.53 -17.73 3.80
C ALA A 166 -0.88 -19.09 4.40
N ASN A 167 -2.17 -19.40 4.54
CA ASN A 167 -2.62 -20.76 4.84
C ASN A 167 -2.46 -21.62 3.58
N THR A 168 -1.22 -21.86 3.15
CA THR A 168 -0.89 -22.91 2.20
C THR A 168 -0.83 -24.21 2.98
N THR A 169 -1.96 -24.91 3.07
CA THR A 169 -1.96 -26.35 3.26
C THR A 169 -1.42 -26.96 1.96
N GLU A 170 -0.18 -27.48 1.96
CA GLU A 170 0.22 -28.82 1.49
C GLU A 170 1.75 -29.02 1.71
N THR A 171 2.05 -29.69 2.82
CA THR A 171 3.10 -30.70 3.08
C THR A 171 4.44 -30.69 2.33
N GLY A 172 5.53 -30.40 3.07
CA GLY A 172 6.90 -30.74 2.66
C GLY A 172 8.04 -30.21 3.55
N SER A 173 8.11 -30.65 4.82
CA SER A 173 9.29 -30.73 5.71
C SER A 173 10.32 -29.55 5.79
N SER A 174 10.35 -28.83 6.92
CA SER A 174 11.39 -28.96 7.98
C SER A 174 11.61 -27.68 8.81
N SER A 175 11.44 -27.86 10.13
CA SER A 175 12.13 -27.23 11.27
C SER A 175 12.11 -25.70 11.51
N LYS A 176 11.26 -25.33 12.50
CA LYS A 176 11.54 -24.52 13.72
C LYS A 176 12.29 -23.18 13.57
N GLN A 177 11.65 -22.08 13.97
CA GLN A 177 11.66 -21.56 15.35
C GLN A 177 10.69 -20.37 15.46
N GLU A 178 9.85 -20.39 16.49
CA GLU A 178 9.06 -19.26 16.93
C GLU A 178 9.98 -18.28 17.65
N GLU A 179 10.16 -17.07 17.13
CA GLU A 179 10.69 -15.95 17.91
C GLU A 179 9.54 -15.04 18.33
N VAL A 180 9.11 -15.27 19.57
CA VAL A 180 8.38 -14.29 20.37
C VAL A 180 9.36 -13.14 20.64
N CYS A 181 9.05 -11.93 20.17
CA CYS A 181 9.82 -10.73 20.53
C CYS A 181 9.70 -10.51 22.05
N SER A 182 10.78 -10.79 22.78
CA SER A 182 10.90 -10.49 24.20
C SER A 182 10.92 -8.97 24.43
N ILE A 183 10.12 -8.53 25.40
CA ILE A 183 10.14 -7.19 25.97
C ILE A 183 11.53 -6.96 26.60
N ASN A 184 12.30 -6.00 26.09
CA ASN A 184 13.57 -5.62 26.71
C ASN A 184 13.30 -4.89 28.04
N GLU A 185 13.66 -5.51 29.17
CA GLU A 185 13.73 -4.82 30.45
C GLU A 185 14.94 -3.89 30.51
N ILE A 186 14.69 -2.62 30.88
CA ILE A 186 15.66 -1.54 30.96
C ILE A 186 16.59 -1.79 32.17
N SER A 187 17.87 -2.04 31.92
CA SER A 187 18.89 -2.09 32.98
C SER A 187 19.32 -0.69 33.38
N ILE A 188 19.02 -0.31 34.62
CA ILE A 188 19.40 0.97 35.23
C ILE A 188 20.79 0.81 35.85
N SER A 189 21.82 1.39 35.23
CA SER A 189 23.17 1.43 35.82
C SER A 189 23.28 2.60 36.81
N PHE A 190 23.57 2.29 38.08
CA PHE A 190 23.80 3.26 39.14
C PHE A 190 25.20 3.89 38.99
N MET A 191 25.29 5.21 38.89
CA MET A 191 26.58 5.92 38.91
C MET A 191 27.00 6.24 40.35
N GLN A 192 28.14 5.70 40.79
CA GLN A 192 28.79 6.08 42.04
C GLN A 192 29.72 7.27 41.78
N ALA A 193 29.47 8.42 42.42
CA ALA A 193 30.40 9.55 42.43
C ALA A 193 31.57 9.25 43.38
N ARG A 194 32.80 9.55 42.95
CA ARG A 194 33.99 9.65 43.81
C ARG A 194 34.26 11.09 44.16
#